data_AF-A0A7W5C0Z5-F1
#
_entry.id   AF-A0A7W5C0Z5-F1
#
_cell.length_a   1.000
_cell.length_b   1.000
_cell.length_c   1.000
_cell.angle_alpha   90.00
_cell.angle_beta   90.00
_cell.angle_gamma   90.00
#
_symmetry.space_group_name_H-M   'P 1'
#
loop_
_entity.id
_entity.type
_entity.pdbx_description
1 polymer ?
#
loop_
_entity_poly.entity_id
_entity_poly.type
_entity_poly.pdbx_seq_one_letter_code
_entity_poly.pdbx_strand_id
1 'polypeptide(L)'
;MTRIGNGEARVLILGRAQEVMDTVCAELVNAGHRVTGTVEPEYADVHYHAGEFDLIAFGGGIPLELRNRLKDTFSAQNPRVQLLDTFAPRAAWQIHSAIEGVSFASSVELEAYCHRIGYQGPRTPTLETLRTLVERHSAAIVFEALDAWLGHGVDIAPNAVDAKLITAGRGGYCFEQNSLMKRVLMAMGFEVEGLIGRVRWGQPAGAAPMPRSHMALRVTLDGVPWLVDVGFGGSGPSAPLRMDTAAPQATRHETFRIFPFGDSLVLQAQSDDQWWSMYELSSEPQLDTDFAPFNWYTSTHPDSPFTRSLIVARTTPEGRFTLLNGRFTTRRPDGDVDRQMLDADGIETALRETFSLPFQPEWRSAIQRLIETDTT
;
A
#
# COMPACT_ATOMS: atom_id res chain seq x y z
N MET A 1 -25.79 -0.67 14.08
CA MET A 1 -25.86 -1.70 13.03
C MET A 1 -26.51 -2.93 13.61
N THR A 2 -27.65 -3.33 13.07
CA THR A 2 -28.37 -4.53 13.47
C THR A 2 -27.56 -5.74 13.00
N ARG A 3 -27.14 -6.61 13.93
CA ARG A 3 -26.53 -7.90 13.56
C ARG A 3 -27.51 -8.63 12.65
N ILE A 4 -27.12 -8.90 11.40
CA ILE A 4 -27.74 -9.97 10.63
C ILE A 4 -27.33 -11.23 11.39
N GLY A 5 -28.31 -11.89 12.02
CA GLY A 5 -28.06 -13.08 12.82
C GLY A 5 -27.42 -14.18 11.98
N ASN A 6 -26.96 -15.23 12.66
CA ASN A 6 -26.33 -16.44 12.14
C ASN A 6 -27.26 -17.27 11.22
N GLY A 7 -27.87 -16.63 10.22
CA GLY A 7 -28.93 -17.13 9.36
C GLY A 7 -28.58 -17.02 7.88
N GLU A 8 -29.21 -17.87 7.09
CA GLU A 8 -29.11 -18.03 5.63
C GLU A 8 -29.32 -16.68 4.91
N ALA A 9 -28.24 -15.96 4.58
CA ALA A 9 -28.35 -14.69 3.86
C ALA A 9 -28.65 -14.94 2.37
N ARG A 10 -29.46 -14.05 1.78
CA ARG A 10 -29.80 -14.08 0.35
C ARG A 10 -28.83 -13.20 -0.42
N VAL A 11 -28.03 -13.81 -1.29
CA VAL A 11 -26.94 -13.17 -2.02
C VAL A 11 -27.21 -13.22 -3.51
N LEU A 12 -27.12 -12.08 -4.20
CA LEU A 12 -27.02 -12.01 -5.65
C LEU A 12 -25.56 -11.75 -6.05
N ILE A 13 -25.02 -12.51 -7.00
CA ILE A 13 -23.68 -12.32 -7.53
C ILE A 13 -23.79 -11.98 -9.01
N LEU A 14 -23.20 -10.86 -9.40
CA LEU A 14 -23.12 -10.39 -10.77
C LEU A 14 -21.69 -10.59 -11.28
N GLY A 15 -21.52 -11.26 -12.41
CA GLY A 15 -20.20 -11.54 -12.98
C GLY A 15 -20.24 -11.68 -14.50
N ARG A 16 -19.17 -12.20 -15.10
CA ARG A 16 -19.10 -12.47 -16.55
C ARG A 16 -18.58 -13.86 -16.92
N ALA A 17 -17.84 -14.51 -16.04
CA ALA A 17 -17.27 -15.83 -16.29
C ALA A 17 -18.11 -16.88 -15.55
N GLN A 18 -18.63 -17.85 -16.30
CA GLN A 18 -19.53 -18.88 -15.75
C GLN A 18 -18.79 -19.74 -14.73
N GLU A 19 -17.56 -20.17 -15.02
CA GLU A 19 -16.78 -21.02 -14.13
C GLU A 19 -16.42 -20.31 -12.82
N VAL A 20 -16.16 -19.00 -12.88
CA VAL A 20 -15.94 -18.17 -11.69
C VAL A 20 -17.23 -18.04 -10.89
N MET A 21 -18.36 -17.79 -11.54
CA MET A 21 -19.67 -17.69 -10.91
C MET A 21 -20.00 -18.99 -10.15
N ASP A 22 -19.87 -20.14 -10.82
CA ASP A 22 -20.16 -21.45 -10.27
C ASP A 22 -19.29 -21.75 -9.05
N THR A 23 -18.00 -21.43 -9.11
CA THR A 23 -17.05 -21.61 -8.01
C THR A 23 -17.45 -20.79 -6.78
N VAL A 24 -17.67 -19.48 -6.97
CA VAL A 24 -18.04 -18.57 -5.86
C VAL A 24 -19.40 -18.94 -5.27
N CYS A 25 -20.38 -19.29 -6.12
CA CYS A 25 -21.70 -19.72 -5.67
C CYS A 25 -21.61 -21.00 -4.83
N ALA A 26 -20.84 -22.00 -5.28
CA ALA A 26 -20.68 -23.26 -4.56
C ALA A 26 -20.05 -23.05 -3.17
N GLU A 27 -19.02 -22.21 -3.05
CA GLU A 27 -18.39 -21.90 -1.76
C GLU A 27 -19.37 -21.22 -0.79
N LEU A 28 -20.17 -20.27 -1.26
CA LEU A 28 -21.14 -19.56 -0.43
C LEU A 28 -22.34 -20.45 -0.03
N VAL A 29 -22.79 -21.33 -0.92
CA VAL A 29 -23.81 -22.34 -0.59
C VAL A 29 -23.28 -23.30 0.48
N ASN A 30 -22.03 -23.75 0.36
CA ASN A 30 -21.38 -24.58 1.38
C ASN A 30 -21.21 -23.84 2.72
N ALA A 31 -21.08 -22.52 2.69
CA ALA A 31 -21.07 -21.66 3.87
C ALA A 31 -22.48 -21.37 4.44
N GLY A 32 -23.54 -21.94 3.86
CA GLY A 32 -24.91 -21.85 4.35
C GLY A 32 -25.71 -20.66 3.83
N HIS A 33 -25.31 -20.03 2.73
CA HIS A 33 -26.02 -18.88 2.14
C HIS A 33 -26.92 -19.29 0.95
N ARG A 34 -28.00 -18.53 0.72
CA ARG A 34 -28.84 -18.68 -0.48
C ARG A 34 -28.28 -17.79 -1.58
N VAL A 35 -27.72 -18.41 -2.62
CA VAL A 35 -27.00 -17.68 -3.66
C VAL A 35 -27.72 -17.76 -4.99
N THR A 36 -27.86 -16.61 -5.64
CA THR A 36 -28.26 -16.48 -7.05
C THR A 36 -27.12 -15.82 -7.81
N GLY A 37 -26.74 -16.38 -8.96
CA GLY A 37 -25.67 -15.86 -9.79
C GLY A 37 -26.14 -15.55 -11.21
N THR A 38 -25.61 -14.49 -11.82
CA THR A 38 -25.83 -14.19 -13.25
C THR A 38 -24.55 -13.71 -13.93
N VAL A 39 -24.32 -14.22 -15.14
CA VAL A 39 -23.21 -13.81 -16.03
C VAL A 39 -23.65 -12.75 -17.06
N GLU A 40 -24.90 -12.29 -16.97
CA GLU A 40 -25.50 -11.28 -17.84
C GLU A 40 -25.85 -10.00 -17.03
N PRO A 41 -24.85 -9.28 -16.50
CA PRO A 41 -25.06 -8.15 -15.60
C PRO A 41 -25.85 -7.01 -16.26
N GLU A 42 -25.89 -6.95 -17.59
CA GLU A 42 -26.64 -5.95 -18.37
C GLU A 42 -28.14 -5.98 -18.08
N TYR A 43 -28.69 -7.16 -17.76
CA TYR A 43 -30.12 -7.37 -17.52
C TYR A 43 -30.45 -7.60 -16.04
N ALA A 44 -29.47 -7.43 -15.15
CA ALA A 44 -29.63 -7.75 -13.74
C ALA A 44 -30.74 -6.93 -13.08
N ASP A 45 -30.86 -5.64 -13.39
CA ASP A 45 -31.89 -4.76 -12.84
C ASP A 45 -33.30 -4.97 -13.44
N VAL A 46 -33.40 -5.77 -14.50
CA VAL A 46 -34.67 -6.20 -15.10
C VAL A 46 -35.13 -7.53 -14.49
N HIS A 47 -34.19 -8.44 -14.24
CA HIS A 47 -34.50 -9.80 -13.76
C HIS A 47 -34.56 -9.94 -12.25
N TYR A 48 -33.92 -9.03 -11.51
CA TYR A 48 -33.79 -9.12 -10.07
C TYR A 48 -34.21 -7.81 -9.40
N HIS A 49 -34.90 -7.92 -8.26
CA HIS A 49 -35.27 -6.78 -7.44
C HIS A 49 -34.43 -6.75 -6.14
N ALA A 50 -33.89 -5.60 -5.77
CA ALA A 50 -33.00 -5.46 -4.61
C ALA A 50 -33.62 -5.88 -3.26
N GLY A 51 -34.95 -5.94 -3.15
CA GLY A 51 -35.66 -6.42 -1.95
C GLY A 51 -35.56 -7.94 -1.73
N GLU A 52 -35.15 -8.70 -2.75
CA GLU A 52 -35.01 -10.15 -2.68
C GLU A 52 -33.69 -10.60 -2.03
N PHE A 53 -32.75 -9.67 -1.85
CA PHE A 53 -31.40 -9.97 -1.40
C PHE A 53 -31.03 -9.13 -0.16
N ASP A 54 -30.16 -9.71 0.65
CA ASP A 54 -29.53 -9.03 1.78
C ASP A 54 -28.21 -8.39 1.32
N LEU A 55 -27.52 -9.01 0.34
CA LEU A 55 -26.30 -8.51 -0.28
C LEU A 55 -26.30 -8.75 -1.80
N ILE A 56 -25.84 -7.76 -2.58
CA ILE A 56 -25.56 -7.87 -4.01
C ILE A 56 -24.06 -7.64 -4.24
N ALA A 57 -23.39 -8.65 -4.77
CA ALA A 57 -21.96 -8.66 -5.06
C ALA A 57 -21.69 -8.40 -6.55
N PHE A 58 -20.73 -7.53 -6.83
CA PHE A 58 -20.32 -7.15 -8.19
C PHE A 58 -18.91 -7.67 -8.45
N GLY A 59 -18.77 -8.55 -9.44
CA GLY A 59 -17.47 -9.06 -9.88
C GLY A 59 -16.68 -8.02 -10.69
N GLY A 60 -15.35 -8.08 -10.58
CA GLY A 60 -14.43 -7.14 -11.26
C GLY A 60 -14.57 -7.07 -12.78
N GLY A 61 -15.08 -8.12 -13.44
CA GLY A 61 -15.30 -8.15 -14.89
C GLY A 61 -16.46 -7.28 -15.41
N ILE A 62 -17.25 -6.67 -14.51
CA ILE A 62 -18.33 -5.75 -14.88
C ILE A 62 -17.73 -4.37 -15.17
N PRO A 63 -17.97 -3.79 -16.37
CA PRO A 63 -17.53 -2.44 -16.70
C PRO A 63 -18.00 -1.40 -15.68
N LEU A 64 -17.15 -0.43 -15.36
CA LEU A 64 -17.39 0.55 -14.30
C LEU A 64 -18.71 1.32 -14.48
N GLU A 65 -19.01 1.78 -15.70
CA GLU A 65 -20.26 2.49 -16.01
C GLU A 65 -21.50 1.64 -15.72
N LEU A 66 -21.50 0.38 -16.16
CA LEU A 66 -22.59 -0.56 -15.90
C LEU A 66 -22.72 -0.86 -14.41
N ARG A 67 -21.59 -1.07 -13.72
CA ARG A 67 -21.55 -1.32 -12.28
C ARG A 67 -22.17 -0.16 -11.50
N ASN A 68 -21.77 1.08 -11.79
CA ASN A 68 -22.30 2.27 -11.11
C ASN A 68 -23.80 2.43 -11.37
N ARG A 69 -24.24 2.29 -12.62
CA ARG A 69 -25.67 2.31 -12.98
C ARG A 69 -26.48 1.29 -12.17
N LEU A 70 -26.01 0.05 -12.09
CA LEU A 70 -26.70 -1.02 -11.35
C LEU A 70 -26.71 -0.72 -9.85
N LYS A 71 -25.61 -0.23 -9.27
CA LYS A 71 -25.56 0.16 -7.85
C LYS A 71 -26.57 1.27 -7.53
N ASP A 72 -26.67 2.28 -8.40
CA ASP A 72 -27.66 3.36 -8.24
C ASP A 72 -29.08 2.81 -8.29
N THR A 73 -29.38 1.96 -9.28
CA THR A 73 -30.70 1.32 -9.42
C THR A 73 -31.06 0.46 -8.20
N PHE A 74 -30.18 -0.44 -7.77
CA PHE A 74 -30.47 -1.32 -6.63
C PHE A 74 -30.55 -0.56 -5.31
N SER A 75 -29.73 0.48 -5.12
CA SER A 75 -29.82 1.37 -3.95
C SER A 75 -31.15 2.11 -3.91
N ALA A 76 -31.64 2.57 -5.07
CA ALA A 76 -32.95 3.22 -5.17
C ALA A 76 -34.12 2.24 -4.90
N GLN A 77 -34.00 0.97 -5.32
CA GLN A 77 -35.00 -0.07 -5.06
C GLN A 77 -35.05 -0.50 -3.59
N ASN A 78 -33.90 -0.64 -2.93
CA ASN A 78 -33.82 -1.03 -1.52
C ASN A 78 -32.59 -0.39 -0.85
N PRO A 79 -32.73 0.74 -0.14
CA PRO A 79 -31.61 1.39 0.55
C PRO A 79 -30.96 0.55 1.66
N ARG A 80 -31.55 -0.59 2.04
CA ARG A 80 -31.01 -1.51 3.05
C ARG A 80 -30.17 -2.65 2.46
N VAL A 81 -30.19 -2.86 1.13
CA VAL A 81 -29.38 -3.91 0.53
C VAL A 81 -27.90 -3.54 0.64
N GLN A 82 -27.06 -4.50 1.01
CA GLN A 82 -25.62 -4.28 1.00
C GLN A 82 -25.09 -4.45 -0.43
N LEU A 83 -24.37 -3.46 -0.94
CA LEU A 83 -23.71 -3.54 -2.24
C LEU A 83 -22.21 -3.70 -2.03
N LEU A 84 -21.61 -4.72 -2.65
CA LEU A 84 -20.22 -5.08 -2.42
C LEU A 84 -19.49 -5.35 -3.73
N ASP A 85 -18.38 -4.66 -3.98
CA ASP A 85 -17.45 -5.05 -5.03
C ASP A 85 -16.58 -6.21 -4.55
N THR A 86 -16.40 -7.20 -5.41
CA THR A 86 -15.69 -8.43 -5.09
C THR A 86 -14.59 -8.74 -6.10
N PHE A 87 -13.55 -9.39 -5.62
CA PHE A 87 -12.44 -9.87 -6.40
C PHE A 87 -12.48 -11.40 -6.40
N ALA A 88 -12.59 -12.02 -7.58
CA ALA A 88 -12.90 -13.45 -7.72
C ALA A 88 -12.06 -14.37 -6.80
N PRO A 89 -10.73 -14.23 -6.69
CA PRO A 89 -9.91 -15.04 -5.77
C PRO A 89 -10.30 -14.98 -4.28
N ARG A 90 -11.09 -13.98 -3.86
CA ARG A 90 -11.58 -13.84 -2.48
C ARG A 90 -13.09 -13.57 -2.42
N ALA A 91 -13.83 -13.68 -3.52
CA ALA A 91 -15.19 -13.19 -3.59
C ALA A 91 -16.09 -13.88 -2.56
N ALA A 92 -16.01 -15.21 -2.45
CA ALA A 92 -16.77 -15.97 -1.46
C ALA A 92 -16.45 -15.52 -0.03
N TRP A 93 -15.15 -15.40 0.29
CA TRP A 93 -14.72 -14.91 1.60
C TRP A 93 -15.19 -13.47 1.88
N GLN A 94 -15.07 -12.55 0.91
CA GLN A 94 -15.51 -11.15 1.04
C GLN A 94 -17.01 -11.06 1.30
N ILE A 95 -17.80 -11.83 0.55
CA ILE A 95 -19.25 -11.88 0.70
C ILE A 95 -19.63 -12.48 2.07
N HIS A 96 -19.05 -13.63 2.43
CA HIS A 96 -19.31 -14.28 3.71
C HIS A 96 -19.00 -13.36 4.89
N SER A 97 -17.83 -12.71 4.83
CA SER A 97 -17.38 -11.75 5.84
C SER A 97 -18.32 -10.55 5.99
N ALA A 98 -18.79 -10.01 4.87
CA ALA A 98 -19.73 -8.90 4.84
C ALA A 98 -21.07 -9.26 5.50
N ILE A 99 -21.55 -10.49 5.28
CA ILE A 99 -22.79 -11.03 5.88
C ILE A 99 -22.64 -11.18 7.40
N GLU A 100 -21.52 -11.74 7.86
CA GLU A 100 -21.24 -11.92 9.30
C GLU A 100 -21.01 -10.59 10.05
N GLY A 101 -20.97 -9.47 9.33
CA GLY A 101 -20.68 -8.15 9.89
C GLY A 101 -19.23 -8.02 10.38
N VAL A 102 -18.33 -8.88 9.90
CA VAL A 102 -16.92 -8.77 10.21
C VAL A 102 -16.30 -7.74 9.27
N SER A 103 -16.13 -6.52 9.80
CA SER A 103 -15.41 -5.45 9.11
C SER A 103 -13.91 -5.78 9.09
N PHE A 104 -13.42 -6.35 7.98
CA PHE A 104 -12.00 -6.68 7.83
C PHE A 104 -11.14 -5.57 7.24
N ALA A 105 -11.77 -4.50 6.72
CA ALA A 105 -11.10 -3.22 6.80
C ALA A 105 -11.19 -2.82 8.27
N SER A 106 -10.09 -2.89 9.04
CA SER A 106 -9.97 -1.86 10.06
C SER A 106 -9.98 -0.56 9.25
N SER A 107 -11.12 0.11 9.26
CA SER A 107 -11.22 1.41 8.66
C SER A 107 -10.20 2.27 9.40
N VAL A 108 -9.16 2.68 8.69
CA VAL A 108 -8.21 3.64 9.23
C VAL A 108 -9.01 4.87 9.67
N GLU A 109 -8.76 5.35 10.88
CA GLU A 109 -9.35 6.59 11.35
C GLU A 109 -8.77 7.76 10.54
N LEU A 110 -9.45 8.13 9.46
CA LEU A 110 -8.98 9.12 8.49
C LEU A 110 -8.63 10.45 9.13
N GLU A 111 -9.35 10.86 10.18
CA GLU A 111 -9.04 12.09 10.89
C GLU A 111 -7.70 12.02 11.62
N ALA A 112 -7.43 10.91 12.33
CA ALA A 112 -6.16 10.70 13.01
C ALA A 112 -4.99 10.62 12.01
N TYR A 113 -5.19 9.93 10.88
CA TYR A 113 -4.21 9.89 9.80
C TYR A 113 -3.96 11.28 9.19
N CYS A 114 -5.02 12.00 8.82
CA CYS A 114 -4.90 13.35 8.25
C CYS A 114 -4.19 14.31 9.22
N HIS A 115 -4.50 14.22 10.52
CA HIS A 115 -3.79 14.97 11.55
C HIS A 115 -2.30 14.60 11.59
N ARG A 116 -1.98 13.30 11.60
CA ARG A 116 -0.60 12.77 11.63
C ARG A 116 0.28 13.28 10.47
N ILE A 117 -0.30 13.50 9.30
CA ILE A 117 0.41 14.00 8.11
C ILE A 117 0.21 15.50 7.85
N GLY A 118 -0.54 16.20 8.70
CA GLY A 118 -0.85 17.63 8.53
C GLY A 118 -1.71 17.93 7.28
N TYR A 119 -2.60 17.02 6.90
CA TYR A 119 -3.49 17.17 5.76
C TYR A 119 -4.86 17.72 6.17
N GLN A 120 -5.29 18.82 5.54
CA GLN A 120 -6.58 19.48 5.79
C GLN A 120 -7.41 19.67 4.52
N GLY A 121 -7.01 19.04 3.40
CA GLY A 121 -7.66 19.19 2.11
C GLY A 121 -8.89 18.29 1.90
N PRO A 122 -9.54 18.39 0.72
CA PRO A 122 -10.68 17.56 0.37
C PRO A 122 -10.32 16.07 0.24
N ARG A 123 -11.14 15.18 0.81
CA ARG A 123 -10.94 13.72 0.74
C ARG A 123 -11.53 13.08 -0.52
N THR A 124 -11.82 13.88 -1.54
CA THR A 124 -12.37 13.41 -2.82
C THR A 124 -11.27 12.68 -3.61
N PRO A 125 -11.60 11.56 -4.30
CA PRO A 125 -10.60 10.76 -5.02
C PRO A 125 -10.16 11.41 -6.34
N THR A 126 -9.36 12.46 -6.25
CA THR A 126 -8.79 13.19 -7.40
C THR A 126 -7.27 13.03 -7.45
N LEU A 127 -6.68 13.29 -8.62
CA LEU A 127 -5.22 13.28 -8.77
C LEU A 127 -4.53 14.33 -7.89
N GLU A 128 -5.17 15.48 -7.65
CA GLU A 128 -4.65 16.50 -6.74
C GLU A 128 -4.59 15.99 -5.30
N THR A 129 -5.68 15.40 -4.81
CA THR A 129 -5.71 14.74 -3.49
C THR A 129 -4.62 13.68 -3.39
N LEU A 130 -4.49 12.82 -4.41
CA LEU A 130 -3.50 11.75 -4.42
C LEU A 130 -2.06 12.28 -4.33
N ARG A 131 -1.74 13.31 -5.11
CA ARG A 131 -0.42 13.97 -5.09
C ARG A 131 -0.11 14.55 -3.72
N THR A 132 -1.05 15.29 -3.14
CA THR A 132 -0.84 15.91 -1.82
C THR A 132 -0.69 14.86 -0.73
N LEU A 133 -1.45 13.76 -0.78
CA LEU A 133 -1.32 12.67 0.20
C LEU A 133 0.05 12.01 0.13
N VAL A 134 0.58 11.72 -1.06
CA VAL A 134 1.93 11.13 -1.23
C VAL A 134 3.02 12.05 -0.69
N GLU A 135 2.98 13.34 -1.03
CA GLU A 135 3.95 14.33 -0.56
C GLU A 135 3.90 14.47 0.98
N ARG A 136 2.70 14.63 1.54
CA ARG A 136 2.51 14.82 2.99
C ARG A 136 2.86 13.56 3.80
N HIS A 137 2.48 12.38 3.31
CA HIS A 137 2.82 11.11 3.96
C HIS A 137 4.34 10.94 4.03
N SER A 138 5.04 11.09 2.90
CA SER A 138 6.49 10.91 2.82
C SER A 138 7.27 11.90 3.69
N ALA A 139 6.71 13.10 3.89
CA ALA A 139 7.30 14.14 4.72
C ALA A 139 7.03 13.96 6.23
N ALA A 140 5.94 13.27 6.60
CA ALA A 140 5.51 13.15 7.99
C ALA A 140 5.82 11.78 8.60
N ILE A 141 5.67 10.69 7.84
CA ILE A 141 5.87 9.30 8.29
C ILE A 141 7.15 8.78 7.66
N VAL A 142 8.22 8.75 8.44
CA VAL A 142 9.55 8.40 7.93
C VAL A 142 9.66 6.92 7.59
N PHE A 143 10.44 6.61 6.58
CA PHE A 143 10.90 5.25 6.38
C PHE A 143 11.87 4.89 7.51
N GLU A 144 11.65 3.78 8.18
CA GLU A 144 12.60 3.24 9.15
C GLU A 144 12.41 1.73 9.30
N ALA A 145 13.51 1.04 9.63
CA ALA A 145 13.53 -0.39 9.85
C ALA A 145 14.05 -0.75 11.26
N LEU A 146 13.79 0.11 12.25
CA LEU A 146 14.35 -0.04 13.61
C LEU A 146 13.90 -1.34 14.27
N ASP A 147 12.62 -1.71 14.12
CA ASP A 147 12.09 -2.93 14.74
C ASP A 147 12.72 -4.20 14.14
N ALA A 148 12.93 -4.22 12.82
CA ALA A 148 13.63 -5.32 12.15
C ALA A 148 15.11 -5.39 12.55
N TRP A 149 15.78 -4.24 12.62
CA TRP A 149 17.18 -4.14 13.02
C TRP A 149 17.43 -4.57 14.48
N LEU A 150 16.49 -4.26 15.37
CA LEU A 150 16.52 -4.68 16.78
C LEU A 150 16.01 -6.11 17.01
N GLY A 151 15.49 -6.77 15.97
CA GLY A 151 14.98 -8.14 16.06
C GLY A 151 13.61 -8.26 16.72
N HIS A 152 12.83 -7.18 16.79
CA HIS A 152 11.45 -7.18 17.34
C HIS A 152 10.42 -7.79 16.37
N GLY A 153 10.82 -8.05 15.11
CA GLY A 153 9.90 -8.40 14.04
C GLY A 153 9.06 -7.20 13.59
N VAL A 154 8.21 -7.40 12.59
CA VAL A 154 7.34 -6.34 12.07
C VAL A 154 5.93 -6.89 11.90
N ASP A 155 4.97 -6.34 12.66
CA ASP A 155 3.55 -6.69 12.55
C ASP A 155 2.85 -5.76 11.56
N ILE A 156 2.40 -6.32 10.44
CA ILE A 156 1.70 -5.60 9.38
C ILE A 156 0.18 -5.69 9.48
N ALA A 157 -0.36 -6.21 10.60
CA ALA A 157 -1.78 -6.17 10.85
C ALA A 157 -2.28 -4.71 10.90
N PRO A 158 -3.45 -4.39 10.33
CA PRO A 158 -3.92 -3.01 10.22
C PRO A 158 -3.89 -2.21 11.53
N ASN A 159 -4.34 -2.80 12.63
CA ASN A 159 -4.34 -2.15 13.95
C ASN A 159 -2.92 -1.92 14.51
N ALA A 160 -1.99 -2.83 14.25
CA ALA A 160 -0.59 -2.68 14.68
C ALA A 160 0.09 -1.54 13.91
N VAL A 161 -0.14 -1.49 12.59
CA VAL A 161 0.35 -0.41 11.73
C VAL A 161 -0.22 0.95 12.16
N ASP A 162 -1.52 1.04 12.43
CA ASP A 162 -2.16 2.29 12.90
C ASP A 162 -1.63 2.72 14.27
N ALA A 163 -1.51 1.78 15.21
CA ALA A 163 -0.93 2.05 16.52
C ALA A 163 0.50 2.57 16.42
N LYS A 164 1.32 2.02 15.53
CA LYS A 164 2.71 2.42 15.34
C LYS A 164 2.85 3.74 14.57
N LEU A 165 2.37 3.80 13.33
CA LEU A 165 2.65 4.92 12.42
C LEU A 165 1.84 6.17 12.77
N ILE A 166 0.61 6.00 13.26
CA ILE A 166 -0.29 7.12 13.60
C ILE A 166 -0.16 7.45 15.08
N THR A 167 -0.52 6.51 15.96
CA THR A 167 -0.69 6.81 17.41
C THR A 167 0.65 7.03 18.10
N ALA A 168 1.62 6.15 17.88
CA ALA A 168 2.94 6.27 18.48
C ALA A 168 3.86 7.26 17.75
N GLY A 169 3.45 7.80 16.60
CA GLY A 169 4.26 8.75 15.83
C GLY A 169 5.54 8.16 15.24
N ARG A 170 5.64 6.83 15.13
CA ARG A 170 6.78 6.13 14.50
C ARG A 170 6.70 6.19 12.98
N GLY A 171 7.72 5.65 12.33
CA GLY A 171 7.73 5.34 10.91
C GLY A 171 7.48 3.85 10.66
N GLY A 172 7.92 3.39 9.50
CA GLY A 172 7.92 1.97 9.13
C GLY A 172 8.48 1.79 7.72
N TYR A 173 8.68 0.55 7.30
CA TYR A 173 9.17 0.26 5.93
C TYR A 173 8.03 -0.05 4.95
N CYS A 174 8.35 -0.56 3.76
CA CYS A 174 7.42 -0.63 2.64
C CYS A 174 6.07 -1.32 2.95
N PHE A 175 6.06 -2.43 3.69
CA PHE A 175 4.84 -3.17 3.99
C PHE A 175 3.93 -2.44 4.99
N GLU A 176 4.48 -1.62 5.89
CA GLU A 176 3.70 -0.84 6.86
C GLU A 176 3.18 0.45 6.20
N GLN A 177 4.07 1.17 5.50
CA GLN A 177 3.77 2.43 4.83
C GLN A 177 2.72 2.26 3.72
N ASN A 178 2.97 1.34 2.78
CA ASN A 178 2.08 1.17 1.64
C ASN A 178 0.78 0.43 2.01
N SER A 179 0.76 -0.41 3.05
CA SER A 179 -0.51 -0.99 3.54
C SER A 179 -1.38 0.06 4.25
N LEU A 180 -0.79 0.98 5.02
CA LEU A 180 -1.50 2.13 5.57
C LEU A 180 -2.04 3.03 4.45
N MET A 181 -1.18 3.42 3.50
CA MET A 181 -1.58 4.26 2.37
C MET A 181 -2.71 3.60 1.56
N LYS A 182 -2.64 2.29 1.29
CA LYS A 182 -3.71 1.54 0.62
C LYS A 182 -5.05 1.70 1.34
N ARG A 183 -5.09 1.43 2.65
CA ARG A 183 -6.33 1.54 3.45
C ARG A 183 -6.86 2.98 3.49
N VAL A 184 -5.98 3.97 3.61
CA VAL A 184 -6.36 5.40 3.58
C VAL A 184 -7.01 5.76 2.25
N LEU A 185 -6.37 5.43 1.14
CA LEU A 185 -6.86 5.76 -0.19
C LEU A 185 -8.19 5.04 -0.48
N MET A 186 -8.31 3.76 -0.11
CA MET A 186 -9.58 3.03 -0.22
C MET A 186 -10.69 3.68 0.62
N ALA A 187 -10.38 4.12 1.85
CA ALA A 187 -11.34 4.83 2.70
C ALA A 187 -11.73 6.22 2.17
N MET A 188 -10.90 6.82 1.30
CA MET A 188 -11.22 8.04 0.55
C MET A 188 -11.89 7.77 -0.81
N GLY A 189 -12.22 6.51 -1.11
CA GLY A 189 -12.93 6.12 -2.33
C GLY A 189 -12.06 5.92 -3.57
N PHE A 190 -10.73 5.84 -3.42
CA PHE A 190 -9.86 5.46 -4.53
C PHE A 190 -9.93 3.94 -4.79
N GLU A 191 -9.81 3.56 -6.06
CA GLU A 191 -9.56 2.17 -6.44
C GLU A 191 -8.05 1.87 -6.30
N VAL A 192 -7.69 0.92 -5.42
CA VAL A 192 -6.29 0.66 -5.07
C VAL A 192 -5.98 -0.83 -4.99
N GLU A 193 -4.93 -1.22 -5.68
CA GLU A 193 -4.37 -2.58 -5.67
C GLU A 193 -2.95 -2.56 -5.08
N GLY A 194 -2.63 -3.58 -4.28
CA GLY A 194 -1.27 -3.78 -3.79
C GLY A 194 -0.45 -4.57 -4.81
N LEU A 195 0.78 -4.16 -5.05
CA LEU A 195 1.73 -4.83 -5.93
C LEU A 195 2.97 -5.26 -5.13
N ILE A 196 3.66 -6.30 -5.61
CA ILE A 196 4.92 -6.78 -5.05
C ILE A 196 6.04 -6.67 -6.09
N GLY A 197 7.23 -6.28 -5.65
CA GLY A 197 8.37 -6.07 -6.52
C GLY A 197 9.70 -6.60 -5.97
N ARG A 198 10.66 -6.70 -6.88
CA ARG A 198 12.05 -7.05 -6.63
C ARG A 198 12.88 -5.77 -6.67
N VAL A 199 13.59 -5.48 -5.58
CA VAL A 199 14.49 -4.32 -5.53
C VAL A 199 15.69 -4.56 -6.44
N ARG A 200 15.96 -3.61 -7.33
CA ARG A 200 17.13 -3.56 -8.22
C ARG A 200 18.10 -2.44 -7.88
N TRP A 201 17.65 -1.50 -7.04
CA TRP A 201 18.45 -0.37 -6.60
C TRP A 201 19.73 -0.82 -5.89
N GLY A 202 20.86 -0.23 -6.28
CA GLY A 202 22.18 -0.56 -5.74
C GLY A 202 22.74 -1.93 -6.16
N GLN A 203 22.03 -2.71 -6.98
CA GLN A 203 22.53 -3.98 -7.49
C GLN A 203 23.49 -3.77 -8.68
N PRO A 204 24.58 -4.54 -8.78
CA PRO A 204 25.48 -4.44 -9.93
C PRO A 204 24.81 -4.91 -11.22
N ALA A 205 25.31 -4.42 -12.35
CA ALA A 205 24.84 -4.87 -13.66
C ALA A 205 25.04 -6.39 -13.81
N GLY A 206 23.98 -7.10 -14.22
CA GLY A 206 24.02 -8.56 -14.37
C GLY A 206 23.83 -9.36 -13.06
N ALA A 207 23.52 -8.70 -11.94
CA ALA A 207 23.20 -9.41 -10.69
C ALA A 207 22.02 -10.38 -10.88
N ALA A 208 22.05 -11.49 -10.13
CA ALA A 208 20.92 -12.39 -10.03
C ALA A 208 19.68 -11.66 -9.47
N PRO A 209 18.45 -12.07 -9.87
CA PRO A 209 17.24 -11.44 -9.36
C PRO A 209 17.11 -11.55 -7.83
N MET A 210 16.84 -10.42 -7.18
CA MET A 210 16.52 -10.36 -5.75
C MET A 210 15.13 -10.98 -5.47
N PRO A 211 14.86 -11.46 -4.24
CA PRO A 211 13.52 -11.88 -3.85
C PRO A 211 12.50 -10.74 -3.99
N ARG A 212 11.22 -11.13 -4.05
CA ARG A 212 10.10 -10.20 -3.94
C ARG A 212 10.04 -9.68 -2.50
N SER A 213 10.32 -8.39 -2.31
CA SER A 213 10.52 -7.79 -0.98
C SER A 213 10.04 -6.35 -0.88
N HIS A 214 9.47 -5.77 -1.94
CA HIS A 214 8.99 -4.39 -1.94
C HIS A 214 7.52 -4.30 -2.29
N MET A 215 6.71 -3.71 -1.41
CA MET A 215 5.31 -3.40 -1.70
C MET A 215 5.21 -2.02 -2.36
N ALA A 216 4.39 -1.88 -3.39
CA ALA A 216 3.94 -0.60 -3.94
C ALA A 216 2.44 -0.69 -4.29
N LEU A 217 1.83 0.41 -4.73
CA LEU A 217 0.40 0.47 -5.03
C LEU A 217 0.14 0.87 -6.48
N ARG A 218 -0.91 0.29 -7.06
CA ARG A 218 -1.56 0.77 -8.28
C ARG A 218 -2.88 1.43 -7.90
N VAL A 219 -3.03 2.70 -8.24
CA VAL A 219 -4.25 3.48 -8.02
C VAL A 219 -4.87 3.78 -9.37
N THR A 220 -6.14 3.42 -9.57
CA THR A 220 -6.85 3.69 -10.82
C THR A 220 -7.71 4.94 -10.65
N LEU A 221 -7.49 5.94 -11.52
CA LEU A 221 -8.26 7.18 -11.57
C LEU A 221 -8.73 7.41 -13.01
N ASP A 222 -10.03 7.51 -13.22
CA ASP A 222 -10.65 7.72 -14.54
C ASP A 222 -10.12 6.73 -15.60
N GLY A 223 -9.91 5.47 -15.19
CA GLY A 223 -9.37 4.39 -16.04
C GLY A 223 -7.84 4.43 -16.26
N VAL A 224 -7.13 5.43 -15.71
CA VAL A 224 -5.68 5.56 -15.81
C VAL A 224 -5.00 4.94 -14.57
N PRO A 225 -4.06 4.00 -14.74
CA PRO A 225 -3.31 3.42 -13.63
C PRO A 225 -2.13 4.32 -13.21
N TRP A 226 -2.02 4.58 -11.90
CA TRP A 226 -0.96 5.36 -11.28
C TRP A 226 -0.19 4.52 -10.25
N LEU A 227 1.13 4.53 -10.34
CA LEU A 227 2.01 3.99 -9.32
C LEU A 227 2.03 4.97 -8.13
N VAL A 228 1.75 4.44 -6.95
CA VAL A 228 1.92 5.14 -5.68
C VAL A 228 2.83 4.31 -4.78
N ASP A 229 3.86 4.95 -4.24
CA ASP A 229 4.83 4.29 -3.37
C ASP A 229 5.40 5.28 -2.37
N VAL A 230 4.94 5.19 -1.13
CA VAL A 230 5.45 5.98 0.00
C VAL A 230 6.42 5.17 0.88
N GLY A 231 6.77 3.96 0.45
CA GLY A 231 7.43 2.95 1.28
C GLY A 231 8.81 2.52 0.80
N PHE A 232 9.33 3.01 -0.33
CA PHE A 232 10.64 2.59 -0.84
C PHE A 232 11.84 3.14 -0.05
N GLY A 233 11.65 4.22 0.70
CA GLY A 233 12.71 4.91 1.44
C GLY A 233 13.33 6.07 0.66
N GLY A 234 14.62 6.33 0.89
CA GLY A 234 15.27 7.61 0.54
C GLY A 234 15.21 8.02 -0.93
N SER A 235 15.09 7.08 -1.86
CA SER A 235 15.05 7.35 -3.31
C SER A 235 13.67 7.14 -3.95
N GLY A 236 12.63 6.86 -3.16
CA GLY A 236 11.29 6.55 -3.67
C GLY A 236 10.63 7.73 -4.41
N PRO A 237 9.68 7.49 -5.33
CA PRO A 237 8.91 8.56 -5.97
C PRO A 237 8.23 9.46 -4.93
N SER A 238 8.29 10.79 -5.11
CA SER A 238 7.59 11.76 -4.24
C SER A 238 6.23 12.20 -4.79
N ALA A 239 5.79 11.58 -5.88
CA ALA A 239 4.51 11.84 -6.51
C ALA A 239 3.97 10.57 -7.20
N PRO A 240 2.66 10.46 -7.42
CA PRO A 240 2.08 9.42 -8.26
C PRO A 240 2.62 9.48 -9.69
N LEU A 241 2.94 8.32 -10.28
CA LEU A 241 3.47 8.22 -11.63
C LEU A 241 2.51 7.43 -12.52
N ARG A 242 2.20 7.92 -13.73
CA ARG A 242 1.39 7.17 -14.70
C ARG A 242 2.09 5.86 -15.08
N MET A 243 1.33 4.77 -15.15
CA MET A 243 1.83 3.44 -15.51
C MET A 243 1.53 3.07 -16.97
N ASP A 244 0.70 3.85 -17.66
CA ASP A 244 0.27 3.63 -19.05
C ASP A 244 1.16 4.33 -20.08
N THR A 245 2.31 4.88 -19.66
CA THR A 245 3.28 5.54 -20.54
C THR A 245 4.71 5.32 -20.07
N ALA A 246 5.62 5.11 -21.03
CA ALA A 246 7.06 4.99 -20.79
C ALA A 246 7.80 6.35 -20.79
N ALA A 247 7.07 7.45 -20.98
CA ALA A 247 7.67 8.79 -21.03
C ALA A 247 8.29 9.17 -19.67
N PRO A 248 9.41 9.92 -19.66
CA PRO A 248 9.94 10.52 -18.44
C PRO A 248 8.91 11.42 -17.76
N GLN A 249 8.78 11.28 -16.44
CA GLN A 249 7.83 11.99 -15.59
C GLN A 249 8.62 12.74 -14.51
N ALA A 250 8.72 14.06 -14.67
CA ALA A 250 9.38 14.91 -13.69
C ALA A 250 8.57 14.96 -12.39
N THR A 251 9.26 14.85 -11.26
CA THR A 251 8.69 15.09 -9.93
C THR A 251 9.37 16.32 -9.32
N ARG A 252 9.04 16.65 -8.06
CA ARG A 252 9.78 17.70 -7.33
C ARG A 252 11.27 17.35 -7.16
N HIS A 253 11.60 16.05 -7.12
CA HIS A 253 12.96 15.56 -6.99
C HIS A 253 13.42 14.97 -8.32
N GLU A 254 13.65 13.66 -8.38
CA GLU A 254 14.14 12.99 -9.58
C GLU A 254 13.04 12.86 -10.66
N THR A 255 13.48 12.76 -11.91
CA THR A 255 12.62 12.31 -13.01
C THR A 255 12.56 10.79 -12.99
N PHE A 256 11.36 10.23 -13.12
CA PHE A 256 11.16 8.78 -13.14
C PHE A 256 10.59 8.33 -14.49
N ARG A 257 10.72 7.04 -14.79
CA ARG A 257 9.95 6.39 -15.86
C ARG A 257 9.61 4.97 -15.45
N ILE A 258 8.44 4.51 -15.88
CA ILE A 258 7.98 3.14 -15.68
C ILE A 258 7.56 2.56 -17.03
N PHE A 259 7.96 1.33 -17.32
CA PHE A 259 7.64 0.70 -18.60
C PHE A 259 7.58 -0.83 -18.49
N PRO A 260 6.91 -1.52 -19.43
CA PRO A 260 6.87 -2.98 -19.49
C PRO A 260 8.27 -3.60 -19.57
N PHE A 261 8.49 -4.65 -18.77
CA PHE A 261 9.72 -5.41 -18.70
C PHE A 261 9.37 -6.91 -18.57
N GLY A 262 9.11 -7.55 -19.71
CA GLY A 262 8.47 -8.87 -19.74
C GLY A 262 7.03 -8.78 -19.23
N ASP A 263 6.64 -9.69 -18.34
CA ASP A 263 5.33 -9.69 -17.66
C ASP A 263 5.26 -8.73 -16.46
N SER A 264 6.36 -8.05 -16.17
CA SER A 264 6.51 -7.09 -15.07
C SER A 264 6.57 -5.65 -15.60
N LEU A 265 6.59 -4.68 -14.69
CA LEU A 265 6.97 -3.29 -14.95
C LEU A 265 8.30 -3.00 -14.29
N VAL A 266 9.14 -2.14 -14.88
CA VAL A 266 10.36 -1.65 -14.21
C VAL A 266 10.26 -0.14 -13.99
N LEU A 267 10.52 0.29 -12.76
CA LEU A 267 10.67 1.70 -12.42
C LEU A 267 12.16 2.07 -12.48
N GLN A 268 12.47 3.20 -13.11
CA GLN A 268 13.79 3.80 -13.09
C GLN A 268 13.73 5.26 -12.66
N ALA A 269 14.77 5.71 -11.96
CA ALA A 269 15.01 7.11 -11.63
C ALA A 269 16.19 7.64 -12.45
N GLN A 270 16.13 8.90 -12.85
CA GLN A 270 17.23 9.58 -13.51
C GLN A 270 18.14 10.24 -12.46
N SER A 271 19.44 9.97 -12.53
CA SER A 271 20.49 10.69 -11.78
C SER A 271 21.73 10.80 -12.66
N ASP A 272 22.35 11.98 -12.68
CA ASP A 272 23.59 12.25 -13.43
C ASP A 272 23.47 11.85 -14.91
N ASP A 273 22.35 12.22 -15.54
CA ASP A 273 21.95 11.87 -16.91
C ASP A 273 21.86 10.36 -17.21
N GLN A 274 21.92 9.52 -16.19
CA GLN A 274 21.78 8.07 -16.30
C GLN A 274 20.48 7.57 -15.67
N TRP A 275 19.95 6.47 -16.22
CA TRP A 275 18.76 5.80 -15.70
C TRP A 275 19.14 4.62 -14.83
N TRP A 276 18.70 4.66 -13.57
CA TRP A 276 18.99 3.66 -12.56
C TRP A 276 17.72 2.86 -12.24
N SER A 277 17.78 1.54 -12.39
CA SER A 277 16.67 0.66 -12.06
C SER A 277 16.45 0.60 -10.56
N MET A 278 15.24 0.94 -10.13
CA MET A 278 14.85 0.94 -8.72
C MET A 278 14.29 -0.40 -8.31
N TYR A 279 13.25 -0.84 -9.00
CA TYR A 279 12.61 -2.12 -8.77
C TYR A 279 11.84 -2.58 -9.99
N GLU A 280 11.64 -3.89 -10.04
CA GLU A 280 10.71 -4.55 -10.95
C GLU A 280 9.43 -4.87 -10.17
N LEU A 281 8.25 -4.45 -10.65
CA LEU A 281 6.95 -4.74 -10.07
C LEU A 281 6.24 -5.84 -10.85
N SER A 282 5.66 -6.80 -10.12
CA SER A 282 4.71 -7.74 -10.70
C SER A 282 3.46 -6.99 -11.16
N SER A 283 2.94 -7.38 -12.32
CA SER A 283 1.68 -6.86 -12.85
C SER A 283 0.44 -7.39 -12.11
N GLU A 284 0.61 -8.50 -11.37
CA GLU A 284 -0.43 -9.19 -10.62
C GLU A 284 -0.71 -8.51 -9.27
N PRO A 285 -1.94 -8.06 -9.02
CA PRO A 285 -2.37 -7.60 -7.70
C PRO A 285 -2.16 -8.66 -6.63
N GLN A 286 -1.69 -8.24 -5.47
CA GLN A 286 -1.52 -9.10 -4.30
C GLN A 286 -2.66 -8.90 -3.32
N LEU A 287 -3.03 -9.97 -2.63
CA LEU A 287 -3.92 -9.92 -1.49
C LEU A 287 -3.14 -9.46 -0.26
N ASP A 288 -3.84 -8.84 0.70
CA ASP A 288 -3.17 -8.34 1.92
C ASP A 288 -2.44 -9.46 2.68
N THR A 289 -2.99 -10.68 2.64
CA THR A 289 -2.40 -11.88 3.24
C THR A 289 -1.09 -12.31 2.58
N ASP A 290 -0.91 -12.01 1.30
CA ASP A 290 0.27 -12.44 0.53
C ASP A 290 1.52 -11.63 0.93
N PHE A 291 1.34 -10.48 1.56
CA PHE A 291 2.46 -9.68 2.07
C PHE A 291 3.10 -10.26 3.34
N ALA A 292 2.39 -11.10 4.10
CA ALA A 292 2.93 -11.63 5.36
C ALA A 292 4.21 -12.47 5.18
N PRO A 293 4.30 -13.42 4.22
CA PRO A 293 5.54 -14.11 3.91
C PRO A 293 6.69 -13.18 3.45
N PHE A 294 6.39 -12.17 2.63
CA PHE A 294 7.40 -11.21 2.15
C PHE A 294 7.92 -10.32 3.29
N ASN A 295 7.03 -9.90 4.19
CA ASN A 295 7.35 -9.15 5.40
C ASN A 295 8.19 -10.00 6.37
N TRP A 296 7.84 -11.26 6.58
CA TRP A 296 8.61 -12.18 7.42
C TRP A 296 10.04 -12.30 6.90
N TYR A 297 10.22 -12.61 5.61
CA TYR A 297 11.56 -12.66 5.00
C TYR A 297 12.32 -11.34 5.19
N THR A 298 11.67 -10.21 4.89
CA THR A 298 12.31 -8.90 4.93
C THR A 298 12.67 -8.47 6.36
N SER A 299 11.92 -8.87 7.38
CA SER A 299 12.14 -8.49 8.78
C SER A 299 12.99 -9.47 9.60
N THR A 300 13.14 -10.73 9.15
CA THR A 300 13.82 -11.76 9.96
C THR A 300 14.94 -12.50 9.24
N HIS A 301 14.99 -12.49 7.90
CA HIS A 301 16.01 -13.25 7.18
C HIS A 301 17.39 -12.66 7.47
N PRO A 302 18.40 -13.47 7.84
CA PRO A 302 19.71 -12.95 8.25
C PRO A 302 20.42 -12.15 7.14
N ASP A 303 20.12 -12.41 5.87
CA ASP A 303 20.64 -11.65 4.71
C ASP A 303 19.84 -10.39 4.35
N SER A 304 18.74 -10.11 5.07
CA SER A 304 18.01 -8.88 4.85
C SER A 304 18.87 -7.67 5.24
N PRO A 305 18.92 -6.59 4.43
CA PRO A 305 19.60 -5.37 4.84
C PRO A 305 18.96 -4.74 6.08
N PHE A 306 17.67 -4.98 6.31
CA PHE A 306 16.92 -4.40 7.42
C PHE A 306 17.20 -5.05 8.78
N THR A 307 17.74 -6.27 8.80
CA THR A 307 18.21 -6.92 10.04
C THR A 307 19.67 -6.60 10.35
N ARG A 308 20.41 -6.05 9.38
CA ARG A 308 21.86 -5.81 9.47
C ARG A 308 22.24 -4.35 9.68
N SER A 309 21.41 -3.43 9.19
CA SER A 309 21.76 -2.03 9.12
C SER A 309 20.67 -1.16 9.72
N LEU A 310 21.08 -0.09 10.40
CA LEU A 310 20.19 1.00 10.78
C LEU A 310 19.87 1.80 9.52
N ILE A 311 18.61 1.78 9.09
CA ILE A 311 18.16 2.49 7.89
C ILE A 311 16.97 3.37 8.25
N VAL A 312 17.12 4.68 8.06
CA VAL A 312 16.05 5.67 8.23
C VAL A 312 16.09 6.66 7.07
N ALA A 313 14.94 7.01 6.51
CA ALA A 313 14.86 8.00 5.45
C ALA A 313 13.59 8.86 5.54
N ARG A 314 13.70 10.11 5.09
CA ARG A 314 12.61 11.07 5.05
C ARG A 314 12.70 11.89 3.77
N THR A 315 11.58 12.08 3.09
CA THR A 315 11.50 12.89 1.88
C THR A 315 10.58 14.07 2.14
N THR A 316 11.09 15.27 1.96
CA THR A 316 10.37 16.53 2.18
C THR A 316 10.47 17.41 0.94
N PRO A 317 9.64 18.46 0.81
CA PRO A 317 9.81 19.44 -0.25
C PRO A 317 11.22 20.03 -0.35
N GLU A 318 11.92 20.12 0.78
CA GLU A 318 13.26 20.70 0.92
C GLU A 318 14.39 19.72 0.54
N GLY A 319 14.11 18.42 0.48
CA GLY A 319 15.10 17.41 0.14
C GLY A 319 14.85 16.04 0.75
N ARG A 320 15.80 15.14 0.49
CA ARG A 320 15.83 13.75 0.96
C ARG A 320 16.91 13.61 2.03
N PHE A 321 16.54 13.03 3.15
CA PHE A 321 17.44 12.73 4.27
C PHE A 321 17.52 11.23 4.42
N THR A 322 18.72 10.68 4.56
CA THR A 322 18.94 9.25 4.76
C THR A 322 20.02 9.03 5.81
N LEU A 323 19.73 8.19 6.78
CA LEU A 323 20.69 7.64 7.72
C LEU A 323 20.87 6.16 7.38
N LEU A 324 22.10 5.79 7.02
CA LEU A 324 22.51 4.40 6.85
C LEU A 324 23.68 4.14 7.80
N ASN A 325 23.42 3.41 8.87
CA ASN A 325 24.32 3.26 10.01
C ASN A 325 24.75 4.64 10.53
N GLY A 326 26.05 4.92 10.61
CA GLY A 326 26.56 6.24 10.98
C GLY A 326 26.56 7.27 9.85
N ARG A 327 26.26 6.89 8.60
CA ARG A 327 26.34 7.81 7.46
C ARG A 327 25.01 8.54 7.28
N PHE A 328 25.00 9.84 7.56
CA PHE A 328 23.89 10.73 7.27
C PHE A 328 24.11 11.45 5.94
N THR A 329 23.12 11.40 5.06
CA THR A 329 23.14 12.01 3.73
C THR A 329 21.95 12.94 3.57
N THR A 330 22.23 14.16 3.12
CA THR A 330 21.21 15.13 2.70
C THR A 330 21.34 15.34 1.19
N ARG A 331 20.27 15.07 0.45
CA ARG A 331 20.18 15.37 -0.99
C ARG A 331 19.16 16.45 -1.22
N ARG A 332 19.61 17.59 -1.75
CA ARG A 332 18.76 18.75 -2.07
C ARG A 332 18.12 18.59 -3.46
N PRO A 333 17.00 19.29 -3.74
CA PRO A 333 16.32 19.21 -5.03
C PRO A 333 17.17 19.66 -6.24
N ASP A 334 18.17 20.51 -6.01
CA ASP A 334 19.13 20.96 -7.05
C ASP A 334 20.19 19.90 -7.39
N GLY A 335 20.18 18.75 -6.71
CA GLY A 335 21.12 17.66 -6.91
C GLY A 335 22.33 17.71 -5.98
N ASP A 336 22.48 18.75 -5.16
CA ASP A 336 23.57 18.84 -4.18
C ASP A 336 23.43 17.74 -3.11
N VAL A 337 24.57 17.12 -2.76
CA VAL A 337 24.62 15.98 -1.84
C VAL A 337 25.67 16.24 -0.76
N ASP A 338 25.20 16.40 0.47
CA ASP A 338 26.05 16.46 1.66
C ASP A 338 26.07 15.11 2.39
N ARG A 339 27.24 14.71 2.88
CA ARG A 339 27.45 13.43 3.57
C ARG A 339 28.34 13.63 4.78
N GLN A 340 27.86 13.17 5.93
CA GLN A 340 28.60 13.20 7.18
C GLN A 340 28.54 11.85 7.88
N MET A 341 29.62 11.51 8.59
CA MET A 341 29.63 10.40 9.54
C MET A 341 29.28 10.95 10.91
N LEU A 342 28.26 10.36 11.53
CA LEU A 342 27.76 10.72 12.85
C LEU A 342 28.25 9.71 13.89
N ASP A 343 28.57 10.21 15.07
CA ASP A 343 28.71 9.39 16.28
C ASP A 343 27.33 9.05 16.88
N ALA A 344 27.31 8.38 18.02
CA ALA A 344 26.06 7.98 18.67
C ALA A 344 25.17 9.17 19.06
N ASP A 345 25.76 10.29 19.50
CA ASP A 345 25.02 11.51 19.86
C ASP A 345 24.44 12.20 18.63
N GLY A 346 25.22 12.26 17.54
CA GLY A 346 24.78 12.77 16.25
C GLY A 346 23.64 11.94 15.67
N ILE A 347 23.71 10.62 15.75
CA ILE A 347 22.63 9.72 15.31
C ILE A 347 21.36 9.97 16.12
N GLU A 348 21.45 10.01 17.45
CA GLU A 348 20.29 10.28 18.31
C GLU A 348 19.66 11.64 17.97
N THR A 349 20.48 12.68 17.80
CA THR A 349 20.02 14.01 17.40
C THR A 349 19.30 13.97 16.04
N ALA A 350 19.89 13.30 15.04
CA ALA A 350 19.27 13.16 13.72
C ALA A 350 17.93 12.40 13.79
N LEU A 351 17.83 11.32 14.57
CA LEU A 351 16.59 10.57 14.76
C LEU A 351 15.48 11.43 15.38
N ARG A 352 15.82 12.26 16.38
CA ARG A 352 14.86 13.14 17.06
C ARG A 352 14.46 14.35 16.22
N GLU A 353 15.42 15.03 15.62
CA GLU A 353 15.19 16.35 15.01
C GLU A 353 14.85 16.22 13.52
N THR A 354 15.70 15.54 12.75
CA THR A 354 15.51 15.38 11.30
C THR A 354 14.42 14.38 10.98
N PHE A 355 14.39 13.24 11.67
CA PHE A 355 13.42 12.17 11.40
C PHE A 355 12.18 12.23 12.30
N SER A 356 12.17 13.13 13.29
CA SER A 356 11.02 13.36 14.18
C SER A 356 10.52 12.08 14.86
N LEU A 357 11.42 11.13 15.14
CA LEU A 357 11.07 9.86 15.77
C LEU A 357 11.02 9.99 17.30
N PRO A 358 10.05 9.31 17.96
CA PRO A 358 10.00 9.22 19.42
C PRO A 358 11.12 8.29 19.91
N PHE A 359 12.31 8.85 20.07
CA PHE A 359 13.51 8.10 20.41
C PHE A 359 13.35 7.30 21.71
N GLN A 360 13.77 6.04 21.67
CA GLN A 360 13.64 5.10 22.78
C GLN A 360 15.01 4.76 23.39
N PRO A 361 15.13 4.59 24.72
CA PRO A 361 16.41 4.31 25.38
C PRO A 361 17.14 3.08 24.83
N GLU A 362 16.41 2.03 24.44
CA GLU A 362 16.99 0.82 23.85
C GLU A 362 17.76 1.08 22.54
N TRP A 363 17.33 2.06 21.74
CA TRP A 363 18.00 2.42 20.49
C TRP A 363 19.39 2.94 20.76
N ARG A 364 19.58 3.70 21.85
CA ARG A 364 20.89 4.25 22.23
C ARG A 364 21.94 3.16 22.39
N SER A 365 21.62 2.10 23.13
CA SER A 365 22.55 0.99 23.35
C SER A 365 22.86 0.23 22.06
N ALA A 366 21.88 0.07 21.16
CA ALA A 366 22.11 -0.57 19.86
C ALA A 366 22.99 0.31 18.94
N ILE A 367 22.77 1.62 18.93
CA ILE A 367 23.56 2.58 18.15
C ILE A 367 25.02 2.60 18.62
N GLN A 368 25.26 2.57 19.94
CA GLN A 368 26.62 2.51 20.49
C GLN A 368 27.37 1.27 19.99
N ARG A 369 26.74 0.10 20.06
CA ARG A 369 27.34 -1.15 19.53
C ARG A 369 27.63 -1.05 18.03
N LEU A 370 26.71 -0.48 17.25
CA LEU A 370 26.90 -0.30 15.81
C LEU A 370 28.16 0.51 15.50
N ILE A 371 28.33 1.67 16.16
CA ILE A 371 29.48 2.55 15.95
C ILE A 371 30.79 1.89 16.40
N GLU A 372 30.80 1.18 17.53
CA GLU A 372 31.98 0.45 17.99
C GLU A 372 32.45 -0.61 16.99
N THR A 373 31.50 -1.30 16.34
CA THR A 373 31.79 -2.37 15.37
C THR A 373 32.30 -1.82 14.02
N ASP A 374 31.85 -0.62 13.61
CA ASP A 374 32.31 0.04 12.38
C ASP A 374 33.73 0.67 12.53
N THR A 375 34.23 0.83 13.77
CA THR A 375 35.57 1.37 14.07
C THR A 375 36.68 0.30 14.22
N THR A 376 36.32 -0.98 14.19
CA THR A 376 37.24 -2.14 14.22
C THR A 376 37.36 -2.77 12.84
#